data_AF-A0A494TFM1-F1
#
_entry.id   AF-A0A494TFM1-F1
#
_cell.length_a   1.000
_cell.length_b   1.000
_cell.length_c   1.000
_cell.angle_alpha   90.00
_cell.angle_beta   90.00
_cell.angle_gamma   90.00
#
_symmetry.space_group_name_H-M   'P 1'
#
loop_
_entity.id
_entity.type
_entity.pdbx_description
1 polymer ?
#
loop_
_entity_poly.entity_id
_entity_poly.type
_entity_poly.pdbx_seq_one_letter_code
_entity_poly.pdbx_strand_id
1 'polypeptide(L)'
;MIAVFIALAIGASDPGIAALQEADARVAAIAWQLQTTNAPLCSETAPLAGFTIQTLAQYEPFARPAVAQGDALDRRPMVQAVVAGGTADRAGLKAGDIVLEIDGAPTPRELPPRASYDATAKTQAMIDSALLRPPLVLRILRGKVSRTVELTGVTGCSSRIEIVTGKSLNAEADGHYVQISGSLVDFAANDDELATIIAHELAHNILHHPLRLDTENTARGLFAKLGKRDTQIRKTEFEADRMAVWLVARAGYDVDAIVPFWMRLGERAGSGAPSDGTHPDWNERIDRAAAAVTEVKSQRAASAELLPTNMPR
;
A
#
# COMPACT_ATOMS: atom_id res chain seq x y z
N MET A 1 20.12 -6.25 3.14
CA MET A 1 20.79 -5.38 2.16
C MET A 1 20.02 -4.08 2.15
N ILE A 2 20.63 -2.97 2.57
CA ILE A 2 19.97 -1.66 2.67
C ILE A 2 19.73 -1.16 1.24
N ALA A 3 18.48 -1.07 0.80
CA ALA A 3 18.14 -0.44 -0.46
C ALA A 3 18.52 1.04 -0.38
N VAL A 4 19.51 1.44 -1.20
CA VAL A 4 19.93 2.83 -1.33
C VAL A 4 18.97 3.49 -2.32
N PHE A 5 17.98 4.20 -1.80
CA PHE A 5 17.04 4.98 -2.60
C PHE A 5 17.72 6.28 -3.06
N ILE A 6 17.82 6.48 -4.38
CA ILE A 6 18.30 7.73 -4.98
C ILE A 6 17.08 8.67 -5.12
N ALA A 7 17.02 9.70 -4.29
CA ALA A 7 16.03 10.77 -4.39
C ALA A 7 16.27 11.63 -5.65
N LEU A 8 15.24 11.76 -6.49
CA LEU A 8 15.25 12.68 -7.63
C LEU A 8 14.87 14.10 -7.20
N ALA A 9 15.44 15.09 -7.88
CA ALA A 9 15.18 16.51 -7.66
C ALA A 9 13.83 16.96 -8.21
N ILE A 10 12.95 17.45 -7.33
CA ILE A 10 11.63 18.01 -7.64
C ILE A 10 11.52 19.37 -6.92
N GLY A 11 11.07 20.41 -7.63
CA GLY A 11 11.17 21.83 -7.25
C GLY A 11 10.04 22.37 -6.37
N ALA A 12 10.07 23.68 -6.06
CA ALA A 12 9.31 24.30 -4.96
C ALA A 12 7.87 24.77 -5.25
N SER A 13 7.39 24.59 -6.47
CA SER A 13 6.00 24.83 -6.89
C SER A 13 5.60 23.75 -7.89
N ASP A 14 5.94 22.52 -7.53
CA ASP A 14 6.02 21.44 -8.50
C ASP A 14 4.71 20.64 -8.48
N PRO A 15 3.98 20.57 -9.60
CA PRO A 15 2.85 19.66 -9.78
C PRO A 15 3.15 18.24 -9.29
N GLY A 16 4.42 17.82 -9.30
CA GLY A 16 4.85 16.52 -8.80
C GLY A 16 4.62 16.26 -7.31
N ILE A 17 4.70 17.26 -6.42
CA ILE A 17 4.48 17.03 -4.97
C ILE A 17 2.99 16.93 -4.65
N ALA A 18 2.18 17.81 -5.25
CA ALA A 18 0.72 17.74 -5.11
C ALA A 18 0.18 16.44 -5.72
N ALA A 19 0.68 16.04 -6.90
CA ALA A 19 0.33 14.77 -7.54
C ALA A 19 0.75 13.57 -6.69
N LEU A 20 1.93 13.60 -6.05
CA LEU A 20 2.35 12.54 -5.13
C LEU A 20 1.42 12.45 -3.90
N GLN A 21 1.02 13.58 -3.33
CA GLN A 21 0.10 13.60 -2.18
C GLN A 21 -1.30 13.10 -2.57
N GLU A 22 -1.77 13.43 -3.76
CA GLU A 22 -3.02 12.89 -4.31
C GLU A 22 -2.93 11.38 -4.56
N ALA A 23 -1.82 10.92 -5.13
CA ALA A 23 -1.53 9.49 -5.31
C ALA A 23 -1.50 8.75 -3.96
N ASP A 24 -0.84 9.31 -2.94
CA ASP A 24 -0.80 8.72 -1.60
C ASP A 24 -2.19 8.65 -0.97
N ALA A 25 -3.02 9.69 -1.12
CA ALA A 25 -4.39 9.67 -0.64
C ALA A 25 -5.25 8.61 -1.34
N ARG A 26 -5.08 8.47 -2.67
CA ARG A 26 -5.74 7.46 -3.50
C ARG A 26 -5.34 6.05 -3.07
N VAL A 27 -4.04 5.77 -2.93
CA VAL A 27 -3.52 4.48 -2.46
C VAL A 27 -4.00 4.19 -1.04
N ALA A 28 -3.99 5.17 -0.13
CA ALA A 28 -4.46 4.99 1.25
C ALA A 28 -5.95 4.62 1.32
N ALA A 29 -6.79 5.22 0.47
CA ALA A 29 -8.22 4.89 0.41
C ALA A 29 -8.44 3.45 -0.09
N ILE A 30 -7.73 3.05 -1.14
CA ILE A 30 -7.83 1.69 -1.70
C ILE A 30 -7.28 0.65 -0.71
N ALA A 31 -6.12 0.93 -0.11
CA ALA A 31 -5.51 0.11 0.92
C ALA A 31 -6.47 -0.11 2.09
N TRP A 32 -7.06 0.96 2.63
CA TRP A 32 -8.03 0.87 3.72
C TRP A 32 -9.20 -0.05 3.38
N GLN A 33 -9.79 0.09 2.19
CA GLN A 33 -10.92 -0.71 1.77
C GLN A 33 -10.54 -2.20 1.63
N LEU A 34 -9.38 -2.48 1.02
CA LEU A 34 -8.83 -3.82 0.90
C LEU A 34 -8.52 -4.44 2.26
N GLN A 35 -7.82 -3.74 3.14
CA GLN A 35 -7.35 -4.26 4.41
C GLN A 35 -8.50 -4.50 5.41
N THR A 36 -9.46 -3.57 5.51
CA THR A 36 -10.53 -3.66 6.51
C THR A 36 -11.62 -4.65 6.10
N THR A 37 -11.99 -4.68 4.82
CA THR A 37 -13.04 -5.60 4.33
C THR A 37 -12.56 -7.05 4.26
N ASN A 38 -11.25 -7.25 4.10
CA ASN A 38 -10.63 -8.56 4.04
C ASN A 38 -9.99 -9.03 5.34
N ALA A 39 -10.19 -8.31 6.46
CA ALA A 39 -9.66 -8.72 7.77
C ALA A 39 -9.92 -10.20 8.12
N PRO A 40 -11.11 -10.80 7.82
CA PRO A 40 -11.35 -12.23 8.08
C PRO A 40 -10.51 -13.20 7.24
N LEU A 41 -9.91 -12.74 6.13
CA LEU A 41 -9.05 -13.54 5.25
C LEU A 41 -7.55 -13.40 5.58
N CYS A 42 -7.21 -12.51 6.50
CA CYS A 42 -5.82 -12.15 6.79
C CYS A 42 -5.26 -13.01 7.93
N SER A 43 -4.10 -13.63 7.69
CA SER A 43 -3.37 -14.44 8.67
C SER A 43 -2.91 -13.61 9.88
N GLU A 44 -2.60 -12.34 9.62
CA GLU A 44 -2.24 -11.35 10.62
C GLU A 44 -3.10 -10.09 10.48
N THR A 45 -3.58 -9.57 11.60
CA THR A 45 -4.42 -8.37 11.65
C THR A 45 -3.87 -7.35 12.63
N ALA A 46 -4.13 -6.07 12.35
CA ALA A 46 -3.78 -4.95 13.21
C ALA A 46 -4.93 -3.92 13.26
N PRO A 47 -5.01 -3.09 14.32
CA PRO A 47 -5.91 -1.94 14.32
C PRO A 47 -5.43 -0.87 13.33
N LEU A 48 -6.31 -0.46 12.41
CA LEU A 48 -6.06 0.56 11.40
C LEU A 48 -6.86 1.84 11.71
N ALA A 49 -6.24 3.00 11.50
CA ALA A 49 -6.83 4.30 11.80
C ALA A 49 -7.36 5.08 10.58
N GLY A 50 -7.00 4.68 9.36
CA GLY A 50 -7.52 5.31 8.14
C GLY A 50 -6.97 6.70 7.89
N PHE A 51 -5.69 6.93 8.19
CA PHE A 51 -4.95 8.13 7.80
C PHE A 51 -3.48 7.80 7.56
N THR A 52 -2.79 8.63 6.80
CA THR A 52 -1.34 8.56 6.58
C THR A 52 -0.66 9.81 7.12
N ILE A 53 0.64 9.71 7.36
CA ILE A 53 1.48 10.81 7.82
C ILE A 53 2.62 11.07 6.85
N GLN A 54 3.09 12.30 6.83
CA GLN A 54 4.34 12.68 6.19
C GLN A 54 5.19 13.47 7.17
N THR A 55 6.52 13.43 6.98
CA THR A 55 7.45 14.30 7.69
C THR A 55 8.31 15.06 6.69
N LEU A 56 8.71 16.29 7.03
CA LEU A 56 9.65 17.05 6.18
C LEU A 56 11.01 16.34 6.04
N ALA A 57 11.37 15.46 6.98
CA ALA A 57 12.63 14.71 6.96
C ALA A 57 12.72 13.76 5.76
N GLN A 58 11.60 13.26 5.24
CA GLN A 58 11.57 12.33 4.10
C GLN A 58 11.94 13.00 2.76
N TYR A 59 12.00 14.33 2.73
CA TYR A 59 12.36 15.10 1.54
C TYR A 59 13.81 15.62 1.64
N GLU A 60 14.48 15.67 0.48
CA GLU A 60 15.78 16.30 0.36
C GLU A 60 15.72 17.79 0.73
N PRO A 61 16.79 18.39 1.27
CA PRO A 61 16.76 19.77 1.76
C PRO A 61 16.24 20.81 0.77
N PHE A 62 16.50 20.63 -0.54
CA PHE A 62 16.03 21.54 -1.58
C PHE A 62 14.51 21.44 -1.83
N ALA A 63 13.88 20.30 -1.53
CA ALA A 63 12.45 20.06 -1.75
C ALA A 63 11.59 20.42 -0.52
N ARG A 64 12.17 20.45 0.67
CA ARG A 64 11.45 20.74 1.93
C ARG A 64 10.62 22.04 1.89
N PRO A 65 11.10 23.18 1.34
CA PRO A 65 10.29 24.40 1.29
C PRO A 65 9.01 24.26 0.45
N ALA A 66 9.00 23.36 -0.53
CA ALA A 66 7.85 23.06 -1.39
C ALA A 66 6.71 22.37 -0.62
N VAL A 67 7.11 21.50 0.31
CA VAL A 67 6.23 20.64 1.11
C VAL A 67 5.76 21.40 2.36
N ALA A 68 6.63 22.21 2.94
CA ALA A 68 6.35 23.07 4.08
C ALA A 68 5.48 24.27 3.67
N GLN A 69 4.20 24.06 3.37
CA GLN A 69 3.26 25.13 3.03
C GLN A 69 2.43 25.60 4.24
N GLY A 70 2.18 26.91 4.36
CA GLY A 70 1.30 27.49 5.39
C GLY A 70 1.84 27.33 6.82
N ASP A 71 1.01 26.88 7.76
CA ASP A 71 1.41 26.60 9.15
C ASP A 71 2.40 25.41 9.27
N ALA A 72 2.73 24.73 8.15
CA ALA A 72 3.73 23.66 8.05
C ALA A 72 5.20 24.14 8.08
N LEU A 73 5.47 25.35 8.60
CA LEU A 73 6.80 25.67 9.13
C LEU A 73 7.14 24.79 10.36
N ASP A 74 6.14 24.15 10.98
CA ASP A 74 6.36 23.14 12.01
C ASP A 74 7.02 21.90 11.38
N ARG A 75 8.14 21.48 11.98
CA ARG A 75 8.96 20.34 11.50
C ARG A 75 8.44 18.98 11.94
N ARG A 76 7.33 18.97 12.68
CA ARG A 76 6.68 17.76 13.17
C ARG A 76 5.95 17.01 12.04
N PRO A 77 5.55 15.76 12.29
CA PRO A 77 4.74 15.00 11.36
C PRO A 77 3.41 15.69 11.08
N MET A 78 2.96 15.60 9.84
CA MET A 78 1.70 16.13 9.37
C MET A 78 0.82 14.99 8.88
N VAL A 79 -0.47 15.06 9.16
CA VAL A 79 -1.46 14.17 8.54
C VAL A 79 -1.47 14.46 7.05
N GLN A 80 -1.08 13.47 6.25
CA GLN A 80 -0.97 13.61 4.81
C GLN A 80 -2.32 13.38 4.14
N ALA A 81 -2.96 12.25 4.42
CA ALA A 81 -4.28 11.92 3.92
C ALA A 81 -5.15 11.34 5.04
N VAL A 82 -6.46 11.53 4.91
CA VAL A 82 -7.47 10.92 5.79
C VAL A 82 -8.48 10.22 4.90
N VAL A 83 -8.72 8.93 5.15
CA VAL A 83 -9.65 8.12 4.37
C VAL A 83 -11.08 8.52 4.72
N ALA A 84 -11.84 8.94 3.71
CA ALA A 84 -13.22 9.38 3.88
C ALA A 84 -14.08 8.30 4.53
N GLY A 85 -14.84 8.67 5.56
CA GLY A 85 -15.66 7.74 6.32
C GLY A 85 -14.88 6.77 7.22
N GLY A 86 -13.54 6.79 7.22
CA GLY A 86 -12.68 6.00 8.12
C GLY A 86 -12.74 6.47 9.58
N THR A 87 -12.05 5.77 10.48
CA THR A 87 -12.06 6.12 11.92
C THR A 87 -11.45 7.48 12.20
N ALA A 88 -10.34 7.83 11.55
CA ALA A 88 -9.75 9.16 11.64
C ALA A 88 -10.66 10.28 11.10
N ASP A 89 -11.36 10.07 9.98
CA ASP A 89 -12.29 11.07 9.45
C ASP A 89 -13.47 11.30 10.40
N ARG A 90 -14.05 10.21 10.93
CA ARG A 90 -15.14 10.29 11.92
C ARG A 90 -14.70 10.95 13.23
N ALA A 91 -13.44 10.78 13.64
CA ALA A 91 -12.86 11.48 14.78
C ALA A 91 -12.54 12.96 14.48
N GLY A 92 -12.69 13.39 13.22
CA GLY A 92 -12.51 14.77 12.81
C GLY A 92 -11.08 15.17 12.46
N LEU A 93 -10.16 14.20 12.31
CA LEU A 93 -8.82 14.42 11.78
C LEU A 93 -8.92 14.90 10.33
N LYS A 94 -8.01 15.79 9.90
CA LYS A 94 -7.97 16.33 8.54
C LYS A 94 -6.55 16.35 8.01
N ALA A 95 -6.40 16.19 6.70
CA ALA A 95 -5.14 16.43 6.03
C ALA A 95 -4.63 17.85 6.35
N GLY A 96 -3.34 17.99 6.61
CA GLY A 96 -2.71 19.23 7.05
C GLY A 96 -2.64 19.43 8.57
N ASP A 97 -3.28 18.59 9.38
CA ASP A 97 -3.12 18.63 10.83
C ASP A 97 -1.66 18.26 11.21
N ILE A 98 -0.99 19.12 11.99
CA ILE A 98 0.34 18.80 12.52
C ILE A 98 0.17 17.97 13.80
N VAL A 99 0.78 16.79 13.87
CA VAL A 99 0.72 15.91 15.04
C VAL A 99 1.77 16.36 16.05
N LEU A 100 1.32 16.96 17.16
CA LEU A 100 2.16 17.48 18.23
C LEU A 100 2.60 16.40 19.20
N GLU A 101 1.65 15.56 19.62
CA GLU A 101 1.84 14.44 20.54
C GLU A 101 0.96 13.24 20.15
N ILE A 102 1.44 12.04 20.48
CA ILE A 102 0.73 10.76 20.37
C ILE A 102 0.75 10.14 21.78
N ASP A 103 -0.42 9.89 22.37
CA ASP A 103 -0.59 9.41 23.75
C ASP A 103 0.23 10.20 24.78
N GLY A 104 0.28 11.54 24.61
CA GLY A 104 1.03 12.45 25.46
C GLY A 104 2.55 12.47 25.21
N ALA A 105 3.08 11.61 24.34
CA ALA A 105 4.48 11.63 23.95
C ALA A 105 4.72 12.59 22.77
N PRO A 106 5.72 13.48 22.82
CA PRO A 106 5.98 14.43 21.75
C PRO A 106 6.46 13.73 20.48
N THR A 107 6.01 14.21 19.33
CA THR A 107 6.45 13.69 18.03
C THR A 107 7.85 14.17 17.63
N PRO A 108 8.57 13.43 16.76
CA PRO A 108 9.87 13.84 16.22
C PRO A 108 9.81 15.18 15.50
N ARG A 109 10.91 15.93 15.51
CA ARG A 109 11.02 17.23 14.82
C ARG A 109 12.38 17.49 14.19
N GLU A 110 13.26 16.49 14.26
CA GLU A 110 14.60 16.56 13.72
C GLU A 110 14.58 16.59 12.19
N LEU A 111 15.41 17.45 11.60
CA LEU A 111 15.64 17.49 10.16
C LEU A 111 17.06 17.01 9.86
N PRO A 112 17.23 15.81 9.27
CA PRO A 112 18.55 15.32 8.89
C PRO A 112 19.13 16.10 7.70
N PRO A 113 20.45 16.04 7.48
CA PRO A 113 21.12 16.75 6.37
C PRO A 113 20.79 16.17 4.99
N ARG A 114 20.23 14.96 4.91
CA ARG A 114 19.75 14.26 3.71
C ARG A 114 18.30 13.81 3.95
N ALA A 115 17.60 13.38 2.91
CA ALA A 115 16.31 12.71 3.09
C ALA A 115 16.47 11.46 3.97
N SER A 116 15.56 11.27 4.93
CA SER A 116 15.47 10.06 5.75
C SER A 116 14.02 9.80 6.15
N TYR A 117 13.65 8.52 6.17
CA TYR A 117 12.35 8.04 6.63
C TYR A 117 12.29 7.80 8.15
N ASP A 118 13.38 7.98 8.89
CA ASP A 118 13.44 7.64 10.33
C ASP A 118 12.36 8.34 11.16
N ALA A 119 12.11 9.62 10.91
CA ALA A 119 11.08 10.39 11.61
C ALA A 119 9.66 9.88 11.29
N THR A 120 9.40 9.55 10.02
CA THR A 120 8.14 8.97 9.57
C THR A 120 7.94 7.58 10.19
N ALA A 121 8.94 6.70 10.10
CA ALA A 121 8.91 5.36 10.68
C ALA A 121 8.71 5.37 12.20
N LYS A 122 9.41 6.27 12.92
CA LYS A 122 9.25 6.44 14.37
C LYS A 122 7.84 6.93 14.72
N THR A 123 7.32 7.91 13.99
CA THR A 123 5.96 8.43 14.23
C THR A 123 4.92 7.36 13.95
N GLN A 124 5.08 6.59 12.86
CA GLN A 124 4.20 5.47 12.56
C GLN A 124 4.24 4.40 13.65
N ALA A 125 5.43 4.06 14.16
CA ALA A 125 5.55 3.12 15.28
C ALA A 125 4.85 3.61 16.56
N MET A 126 4.88 4.92 16.84
CA MET A 126 4.11 5.52 17.94
C MET A 126 2.60 5.36 17.72
N ILE A 127 2.10 5.62 16.51
CA ILE A 127 0.68 5.46 16.15
C ILE A 127 0.25 4.00 16.33
N ASP A 128 1.01 3.06 15.76
CA ASP A 128 0.69 1.63 15.82
C ASP A 128 0.68 1.12 17.27
N SER A 129 1.66 1.52 18.09
CA SER A 129 1.72 1.14 19.50
C SER A 129 0.55 1.71 20.31
N ALA A 130 0.12 2.93 20.01
CA ALA A 130 -1.03 3.57 20.64
C ALA A 130 -2.36 2.92 20.21
N LEU A 131 -2.50 2.52 18.94
CA LEU A 131 -3.69 1.83 18.44
C LEU A 131 -3.94 0.46 19.10
N LEU A 132 -2.89 -0.19 19.63
CA LEU A 132 -3.02 -1.42 20.41
C LEU A 132 -3.65 -1.20 21.80
N ARG A 133 -3.72 0.05 22.29
CA ARG A 133 -4.27 0.43 23.61
C ARG A 133 -5.27 1.58 23.44
N PRO A 134 -6.45 1.33 22.84
CA PRO A 134 -7.37 2.39 22.47
C PRO A 134 -7.94 3.15 23.68
N PRO A 135 -8.30 4.44 23.50
CA PRO A 135 -8.21 5.19 22.25
C PRO A 135 -6.78 5.66 21.94
N LEU A 136 -6.43 5.76 20.65
CA LEU A 136 -5.30 6.57 20.19
C LEU A 136 -5.63 8.03 20.48
N VAL A 137 -4.79 8.72 21.25
CA VAL A 137 -4.96 10.14 21.56
C VAL A 137 -3.93 10.98 20.81
N LEU A 138 -4.39 11.81 19.89
CA LEU A 138 -3.56 12.74 19.13
C LEU A 138 -3.76 14.17 19.63
N ARG A 139 -2.69 14.85 20.03
CA ARG A 139 -2.71 16.31 20.14
C ARG A 139 -2.24 16.89 18.82
N ILE A 140 -3.10 17.66 18.16
CA ILE A 140 -2.84 18.21 16.83
C ILE A 140 -2.83 19.74 16.84
N LEU A 141 -2.18 20.35 15.86
CA LEU A 141 -2.32 21.75 15.51
C LEU A 141 -3.09 21.85 14.18
N ARG A 142 -4.22 22.56 14.21
CA ARG A 142 -4.96 22.94 12.99
C ARG A 142 -5.03 24.46 12.91
N GLY A 143 -4.39 25.02 11.90
CA GLY A 143 -4.16 26.47 11.89
C GLY A 143 -3.24 26.86 13.05
N LYS A 144 -3.74 27.72 13.95
CA LYS A 144 -3.05 28.12 15.18
C LYS A 144 -3.65 27.54 16.46
N VAL A 145 -4.56 26.58 16.33
CA VAL A 145 -5.35 26.05 17.45
C VAL A 145 -4.93 24.61 17.73
N SER A 146 -4.47 24.35 18.95
CA SER A 146 -4.24 23.00 19.44
C SER A 146 -5.58 22.31 19.71
N ARG A 147 -5.72 21.05 19.30
CA ARG A 147 -6.91 20.22 19.54
C ARG A 147 -6.48 18.83 19.97
N THR A 148 -7.35 18.14 20.68
CA THR A 148 -7.21 16.70 20.96
C THR A 148 -8.19 15.95 20.08
N VAL A 149 -7.70 14.90 19.41
CA VAL A 149 -8.48 13.97 18.61
C VAL A 149 -8.27 12.59 19.19
N GLU A 150 -9.36 11.91 19.52
CA GLU A 150 -9.35 10.54 20.04
C GLU A 150 -10.02 9.61 19.03
N LEU A 151 -9.38 8.48 18.73
CA LEU A 151 -9.95 7.51 17.80
C LEU A 151 -9.57 6.08 18.19
N THR A 152 -10.45 5.14 17.86
CA THR A 152 -10.19 3.70 18.00
C THR A 152 -10.03 3.11 16.61
N GLY A 153 -8.98 2.33 16.39
CA GLY A 153 -8.75 1.66 15.12
C GLY A 153 -9.79 0.56 14.84
N VAL A 154 -9.95 0.19 13.58
CA VAL A 154 -10.72 -1.00 13.17
C VAL A 154 -9.76 -2.11 12.78
N THR A 155 -10.15 -3.36 13.01
CA THR A 155 -9.35 -4.51 12.58
C THR A 155 -9.22 -4.54 11.06
N GLY A 156 -8.00 -4.63 10.57
CA GLY A 156 -7.66 -4.86 9.17
C GLY A 156 -6.41 -5.72 9.02
N CYS A 157 -6.07 -6.09 7.79
CA CYS A 157 -4.83 -6.81 7.50
C CYS A 157 -3.61 -5.98 7.93
N SER A 158 -2.61 -6.64 8.53
CA SER A 158 -1.50 -5.97 9.22
C SER A 158 -0.52 -5.25 8.28
N SER A 159 -0.45 -5.63 7.00
CA SER A 159 0.51 -5.07 6.05
C SER A 159 0.32 -3.57 5.86
N ARG A 160 1.39 -2.79 5.89
CA ARG A 160 1.37 -1.35 5.56
C ARG A 160 1.51 -1.17 4.04
N ILE A 161 0.82 -0.20 3.46
CA ILE A 161 0.83 0.03 2.01
C ILE A 161 1.30 1.45 1.75
N GLU A 162 2.36 1.61 0.95
CA GLU A 162 2.99 2.90 0.70
C GLU A 162 3.47 3.05 -0.75
N ILE A 163 3.53 4.30 -1.21
CA ILE A 163 4.11 4.63 -2.50
C ILE A 163 5.61 4.84 -2.33
N VAL A 164 6.39 4.24 -3.22
CA VAL A 164 7.82 4.51 -3.36
C VAL A 164 8.09 5.29 -4.64
N THR A 165 8.98 6.28 -4.57
CA THR A 165 9.37 7.05 -5.75
C THR A 165 10.29 6.21 -6.63
N GLY A 166 9.91 6.03 -7.90
CA GLY A 166 10.70 5.28 -8.87
C GLY A 166 10.14 5.45 -10.28
N LYS A 167 11.01 5.32 -11.29
CA LYS A 167 10.61 5.45 -12.72
C LYS A 167 10.20 4.13 -13.37
N SER A 168 10.49 3.00 -12.71
CA SER A 168 10.10 1.67 -13.18
C SER A 168 8.75 1.28 -12.58
N LEU A 169 7.88 0.70 -13.40
CA LEU A 169 6.73 -0.05 -12.90
C LEU A 169 7.27 -1.10 -11.96
N ASN A 170 6.87 -1.06 -10.69
CA ASN A 170 7.28 -2.06 -9.71
C ASN A 170 6.28 -2.06 -8.56
N ALA A 171 6.05 -3.24 -8.02
CA ALA A 171 5.44 -3.43 -6.73
C ALA A 171 6.14 -4.60 -6.03
N GLU A 172 6.21 -4.54 -4.71
CA GLU A 172 6.78 -5.61 -3.91
C GLU A 172 6.14 -5.71 -2.54
N ALA A 173 6.15 -6.93 -2.02
CA ALA A 173 5.70 -7.27 -0.69
C ALA A 173 6.85 -7.93 0.09
N ASP A 174 7.13 -7.49 1.31
CA ASP A 174 8.26 -7.98 2.13
C ASP A 174 7.85 -8.77 3.38
N GLY A 175 6.54 -8.97 3.57
CA GLY A 175 5.92 -9.58 4.75
C GLY A 175 5.26 -8.56 5.68
N HIS A 176 5.67 -7.30 5.62
CA HIS A 176 5.16 -6.21 6.47
C HIS A 176 4.68 -5.02 5.67
N TYR A 177 5.35 -4.69 4.57
CA TYR A 177 5.02 -3.62 3.66
C TYR A 177 4.56 -4.17 2.30
N VAL A 178 3.69 -3.42 1.66
CA VAL A 178 3.40 -3.44 0.23
C VAL A 178 3.89 -2.09 -0.30
N GLN A 179 4.91 -2.11 -1.15
CA GLN A 179 5.48 -0.92 -1.74
C GLN A 179 5.12 -0.85 -3.22
N ILE A 180 4.60 0.29 -3.65
CA ILE A 180 4.10 0.47 -5.02
C ILE A 180 4.79 1.68 -5.65
N SER A 181 5.35 1.50 -6.84
CA SER A 181 6.00 2.64 -7.50
C SER A 181 4.98 3.67 -7.97
N GLY A 182 5.33 4.96 -7.87
CA GLY A 182 4.46 6.03 -8.40
C GLY A 182 4.10 5.83 -9.88
N SER A 183 5.04 5.33 -10.69
CA SER A 183 4.76 5.02 -12.10
C SER A 183 3.72 3.91 -12.30
N LEU A 184 3.56 2.99 -11.35
CA LEU A 184 2.54 1.95 -11.40
C LEU A 184 1.17 2.48 -11.00
N VAL A 185 1.13 3.43 -10.06
CA VAL A 185 -0.08 4.21 -9.74
C VAL A 185 -0.56 4.98 -10.98
N ASP A 186 0.37 5.60 -11.72
CA ASP A 186 0.07 6.32 -12.97
C ASP A 186 -0.35 5.37 -14.13
N PHE A 187 0.12 4.12 -14.12
CA PHE A 187 -0.18 3.13 -15.15
C PHE A 187 -1.61 2.56 -15.02
N ALA A 188 -2.13 2.48 -13.80
CA ALA A 188 -3.51 2.06 -13.54
C ALA A 188 -4.49 3.15 -14.02
N ALA A 189 -5.40 2.76 -14.91
CA ALA A 189 -6.37 3.66 -15.53
C ALA A 189 -7.47 4.11 -14.56
N ASN A 190 -7.75 3.32 -13.52
CA ASN A 190 -8.76 3.60 -12.51
C ASN A 190 -8.43 2.88 -11.18
N ASP A 191 -9.30 3.06 -10.18
CA ASP A 191 -9.11 2.51 -8.85
C ASP A 191 -9.30 0.99 -8.79
N ASP A 192 -10.11 0.40 -9.68
CA ASP A 192 -10.30 -1.05 -9.75
C ASP A 192 -9.01 -1.76 -10.19
N GLU A 193 -8.32 -1.20 -11.18
CA GLU A 193 -7.02 -1.70 -11.62
C GLU A 193 -5.92 -1.47 -10.58
N LEU A 194 -5.90 -0.31 -9.93
CA LEU A 194 -4.93 -0.04 -8.88
C LEU A 194 -5.18 -0.95 -7.66
N ALA A 195 -6.43 -1.21 -7.31
CA ALA A 195 -6.80 -2.18 -6.29
C ALA A 195 -6.35 -3.59 -6.65
N THR A 196 -6.35 -3.95 -7.94
CA THR A 196 -5.89 -5.28 -8.41
C THR A 196 -4.44 -5.53 -8.03
N ILE A 197 -3.53 -4.59 -8.32
CA ILE A 197 -2.12 -4.77 -7.99
C ILE A 197 -1.83 -4.64 -6.48
N ILE A 198 -2.50 -3.71 -5.78
CA ILE A 198 -2.40 -3.61 -4.31
C ILE A 198 -2.84 -4.93 -3.66
N ALA A 199 -3.94 -5.51 -4.14
CA ALA A 199 -4.47 -6.78 -3.63
C ALA A 199 -3.53 -7.95 -3.91
N HIS A 200 -2.86 -7.98 -5.07
CA HIS A 200 -1.87 -8.99 -5.40
C HIS A 200 -0.69 -8.97 -4.42
N GLU A 201 -0.09 -7.80 -4.19
CA GLU A 201 1.01 -7.68 -3.22
C GLU A 201 0.55 -7.94 -1.77
N LEU A 202 -0.65 -7.47 -1.41
CA LEU A 202 -1.24 -7.78 -0.10
C LEU A 202 -1.44 -9.30 0.08
N ALA A 203 -1.85 -10.01 -0.97
CA ALA A 203 -1.96 -11.47 -0.95
C ALA A 203 -0.62 -12.16 -0.72
N HIS A 204 0.50 -11.65 -1.28
CA HIS A 204 1.82 -12.17 -0.97
C HIS A 204 2.15 -12.11 0.52
N ASN A 205 1.81 -11.00 1.18
CA ASN A 205 2.03 -10.87 2.63
C ASN A 205 1.09 -11.77 3.43
N ILE A 206 -0.21 -11.81 3.09
CA ILE A 206 -1.19 -12.66 3.80
C ILE A 206 -0.81 -14.13 3.72
N LEU A 207 -0.31 -14.58 2.57
CA LEU A 207 0.10 -15.96 2.34
C LEU A 207 1.56 -16.24 2.76
N HIS A 208 2.23 -15.27 3.40
CA HIS A 208 3.61 -15.34 3.83
C HIS A 208 4.58 -15.78 2.72
N HIS A 209 4.32 -15.39 1.47
CA HIS A 209 5.19 -15.70 0.32
C HIS A 209 6.63 -15.22 0.52
N PRO A 210 6.89 -14.00 1.03
CA PRO A 210 8.27 -13.54 1.25
C PRO A 210 9.05 -14.46 2.19
N LEU A 211 8.41 -14.91 3.29
CA LEU A 211 9.03 -15.85 4.22
C LEU A 211 9.29 -17.22 3.56
N ARG A 212 8.30 -17.76 2.83
CA ARG A 212 8.46 -19.04 2.12
C ARG A 212 9.62 -19.00 1.12
N LEU A 213 9.72 -17.93 0.34
CA LEU A 213 10.78 -17.75 -0.67
C LEU A 213 12.15 -17.43 -0.05
N ASP A 214 12.20 -16.73 1.10
CA ASP A 214 13.44 -16.44 1.83
C ASP A 214 14.05 -17.66 2.50
N THR A 215 13.22 -18.50 3.12
CA THR A 215 13.68 -19.78 3.69
C THR A 215 14.29 -20.69 2.62
N GLU A 216 14.03 -20.39 1.35
CA GLU A 216 14.53 -21.09 0.17
C GLU A 216 15.64 -20.31 -0.59
N ASN A 217 16.12 -19.16 -0.09
CA ASN A 217 17.13 -18.26 -0.71
C ASN A 217 16.76 -17.74 -2.13
N THR A 218 15.54 -17.24 -2.33
CA THR A 218 15.03 -16.80 -3.65
C THR A 218 14.88 -15.26 -3.78
N ALA A 219 15.11 -14.70 -4.98
CA ALA A 219 14.97 -13.26 -5.27
C ALA A 219 13.49 -12.82 -5.43
N ARG A 220 13.16 -11.55 -5.13
CA ARG A 220 11.78 -11.01 -4.94
C ARG A 220 11.40 -9.90 -5.94
N GLY A 221 10.09 -9.66 -6.12
CA GLY A 221 9.48 -8.51 -6.82
C GLY A 221 8.79 -8.85 -8.16
N LEU A 222 7.90 -7.95 -8.64
CA LEU A 222 7.08 -8.07 -9.87
C LEU A 222 7.88 -8.44 -11.15
N PHE A 223 9.22 -8.31 -11.12
CA PHE A 223 10.13 -8.59 -12.24
C PHE A 223 11.36 -9.45 -11.88
N ALA A 224 11.33 -10.21 -10.79
CA ALA A 224 12.46 -11.08 -10.43
C ALA A 224 12.69 -12.18 -11.49
N LYS A 225 13.79 -12.12 -12.24
CA LYS A 225 14.23 -13.22 -13.12
C LYS A 225 14.77 -14.39 -12.28
N LEU A 226 14.55 -15.66 -12.68
CA LEU A 226 15.52 -16.81 -12.63
C LEU A 226 14.86 -18.20 -12.88
N GLY A 227 15.52 -19.07 -13.71
CA GLY A 227 15.07 -20.42 -14.09
C GLY A 227 15.32 -21.58 -13.09
N LYS A 228 14.73 -22.78 -13.34
CA LYS A 228 14.52 -23.98 -12.46
C LYS A 228 13.88 -23.71 -11.08
N ARG A 229 13.98 -22.47 -10.62
CA ARG A 229 13.38 -21.76 -9.48
C ARG A 229 12.00 -21.18 -9.83
N ASP A 230 11.63 -21.34 -11.09
CA ASP A 230 10.39 -20.90 -11.72
C ASP A 230 9.16 -21.56 -11.08
N THR A 231 9.19 -22.86 -10.73
CA THR A 231 7.97 -23.56 -10.27
C THR A 231 7.40 -23.06 -8.94
N GLN A 232 8.23 -22.77 -7.92
CA GLN A 232 7.73 -22.26 -6.63
C GLN A 232 7.29 -20.80 -6.75
N ILE A 233 8.06 -19.97 -7.43
CA ILE A 233 7.67 -18.58 -7.73
C ILE A 233 6.34 -18.58 -8.50
N ARG A 234 6.21 -19.37 -9.57
CA ARG A 234 4.97 -19.56 -10.32
C ARG A 234 3.81 -19.95 -9.41
N LYS A 235 4.04 -20.88 -8.48
CA LYS A 235 3.01 -21.30 -7.53
C LYS A 235 2.59 -20.13 -6.64
N THR A 236 3.52 -19.37 -6.08
CA THR A 236 3.19 -18.20 -5.25
C THR A 236 2.47 -17.12 -6.04
N GLU A 237 2.85 -16.88 -7.30
CA GLU A 237 2.13 -15.96 -8.20
C GLU A 237 0.69 -16.43 -8.44
N PHE A 238 0.47 -17.72 -8.71
CA PHE A 238 -0.88 -18.26 -8.90
C PHE A 238 -1.74 -18.18 -7.64
N GLU A 239 -1.13 -18.43 -6.47
CA GLU A 239 -1.79 -18.29 -5.17
C GLU A 239 -2.17 -16.81 -4.91
N ALA A 240 -1.26 -15.88 -5.18
CA ALA A 240 -1.49 -14.45 -5.04
C ALA A 240 -2.53 -13.93 -6.04
N ASP A 241 -2.46 -14.31 -7.32
CA ASP A 241 -3.44 -13.95 -8.35
C ASP A 241 -4.85 -14.41 -7.98
N ARG A 242 -5.00 -15.66 -7.54
CA ARG A 242 -6.30 -16.18 -7.07
C ARG A 242 -6.79 -15.38 -5.88
N MET A 243 -5.97 -15.18 -4.86
CA MET A 243 -6.34 -14.44 -3.66
C MET A 243 -6.73 -12.99 -3.96
N ALA A 244 -5.95 -12.30 -4.80
CA ALA A 244 -6.19 -10.92 -5.19
C ALA A 244 -7.59 -10.73 -5.76
N VAL A 245 -8.06 -11.66 -6.61
CA VAL A 245 -9.43 -11.62 -7.14
C VAL A 245 -10.49 -11.60 -6.04
N TRP A 246 -10.31 -12.40 -4.98
CA TRP A 246 -11.22 -12.38 -3.82
C TRP A 246 -11.10 -11.11 -2.99
N LEU A 247 -9.88 -10.61 -2.77
CA LEU A 247 -9.65 -9.39 -2.02
C LEU A 247 -10.29 -8.18 -2.70
N VAL A 248 -10.10 -8.04 -4.02
CA VAL A 248 -10.73 -7.03 -4.89
C VAL A 248 -12.26 -7.16 -4.82
N ALA A 249 -12.77 -8.38 -4.99
CA ALA A 249 -14.20 -8.62 -5.01
C ALA A 249 -14.90 -8.24 -3.69
N ARG A 250 -14.30 -8.64 -2.56
CA ARG A 250 -14.83 -8.36 -1.22
C ARG A 250 -14.75 -6.88 -0.89
N ALA A 251 -13.67 -6.21 -1.30
CA ALA A 251 -13.50 -4.77 -1.14
C ALA A 251 -14.49 -3.93 -1.98
N GLY A 252 -15.23 -4.56 -2.91
CA GLY A 252 -16.26 -3.89 -3.71
C GLY A 252 -15.76 -3.33 -5.03
N TYR A 253 -14.51 -3.61 -5.40
CA TYR A 253 -13.93 -3.23 -6.69
C TYR A 253 -14.41 -4.16 -7.81
N ASP A 254 -14.31 -3.66 -9.05
CA ASP A 254 -14.69 -4.40 -10.24
C ASP A 254 -13.65 -5.49 -10.59
N VAL A 255 -14.09 -6.75 -10.49
CA VAL A 255 -13.27 -7.91 -10.84
C VAL A 255 -13.05 -8.03 -12.34
N ASP A 256 -13.86 -7.34 -13.17
CA ASP A 256 -13.66 -7.29 -14.63
C ASP A 256 -12.49 -6.41 -15.05
N ALA A 257 -11.98 -5.56 -14.15
CA ALA A 257 -10.75 -4.78 -14.40
C ALA A 257 -9.48 -5.64 -14.31
N ILE A 258 -9.54 -6.79 -13.64
CA ILE A 258 -8.36 -7.63 -13.31
C ILE A 258 -7.68 -8.15 -14.58
N VAL A 259 -8.42 -8.84 -15.45
CA VAL A 259 -7.84 -9.47 -16.65
C VAL A 259 -7.29 -8.43 -17.64
N PRO A 260 -8.03 -7.36 -18.00
CA PRO A 260 -7.49 -6.29 -18.85
C PRO A 260 -6.24 -5.63 -18.28
N PHE A 261 -6.21 -5.37 -16.97
CA PHE A 261 -5.03 -4.82 -16.31
C PHE A 261 -3.82 -5.73 -16.45
N TRP A 262 -3.95 -7.03 -16.14
CA TRP A 262 -2.87 -8.01 -16.28
C TRP A 262 -2.39 -8.12 -17.73
N MET A 263 -3.28 -8.11 -18.71
CA MET A 263 -2.92 -8.12 -20.13
C MET A 263 -2.04 -6.92 -20.49
N ARG A 264 -2.47 -5.69 -20.14
CA ARG A 264 -1.68 -4.47 -20.41
C ARG A 264 -0.33 -4.48 -19.69
N LEU A 265 -0.30 -4.95 -18.45
CA LEU A 265 0.93 -5.04 -17.66
C LEU A 265 1.93 -6.02 -18.29
N GLY A 266 1.44 -7.18 -18.77
CA GLY A 266 2.26 -8.17 -19.48
C GLY A 266 2.86 -7.66 -20.78
N GLU A 267 2.04 -6.97 -21.59
CA GLU A 267 2.51 -6.33 -22.82
C GLU A 267 3.65 -5.34 -22.55
N ARG A 268 3.49 -4.53 -21.50
CA ARG A 268 4.50 -3.55 -21.08
C ARG A 268 5.76 -4.22 -20.52
N ALA A 269 5.64 -5.38 -19.90
CA ALA A 269 6.75 -6.19 -19.40
C ALA A 269 7.54 -6.90 -20.52
N GLY A 270 7.04 -6.93 -21.76
CA GLY A 270 7.74 -7.47 -22.93
C GLY A 270 7.22 -8.82 -23.45
N SER A 271 5.94 -9.15 -23.24
CA SER A 271 5.30 -10.41 -23.69
C SER A 271 5.19 -10.64 -25.21
N GLY A 272 5.93 -9.88 -26.03
CA GLY A 272 5.98 -10.03 -27.50
C GLY A 272 7.10 -10.95 -28.03
N ALA A 273 7.93 -11.54 -27.16
CA ALA A 273 8.93 -12.54 -27.52
C ALA A 273 8.39 -13.95 -27.23
N PRO A 274 8.64 -14.97 -28.09
CA PRO A 274 8.24 -16.35 -27.79
C PRO A 274 8.77 -16.74 -26.42
N SER A 275 7.88 -17.26 -25.57
CA SER A 275 8.13 -17.73 -24.20
C SER A 275 9.56 -18.24 -24.06
N ASP A 276 10.42 -17.44 -23.44
CA ASP A 276 11.84 -17.78 -23.27
C ASP A 276 12.06 -18.77 -22.12
N GLY A 277 10.98 -19.38 -21.62
CA GLY A 277 11.03 -20.37 -20.55
C GLY A 277 11.42 -19.78 -19.18
N THR A 278 11.31 -18.45 -18.98
CA THR A 278 11.72 -17.79 -17.73
C THR A 278 10.60 -17.12 -16.93
N HIS A 279 9.35 -17.18 -17.42
CA HIS A 279 8.13 -16.78 -16.70
C HIS A 279 7.08 -17.91 -16.83
N PRO A 280 6.13 -18.08 -15.87
CA PRO A 280 4.86 -18.73 -16.21
C PRO A 280 4.33 -18.07 -17.46
N ASP A 281 3.71 -18.86 -18.34
CA ASP A 281 3.03 -18.26 -19.48
C ASP A 281 2.07 -17.19 -18.92
N TRP A 282 2.27 -15.93 -19.30
CA TRP A 282 1.45 -14.83 -18.82
C TRP A 282 -0.03 -15.11 -19.13
N ASN A 283 -0.27 -15.88 -20.20
CA ASN A 283 -1.57 -16.45 -20.54
C ASN A 283 -2.09 -17.40 -19.45
N GLU A 284 -1.26 -18.25 -18.85
CA GLU A 284 -1.68 -19.15 -17.76
C GLU A 284 -2.09 -18.37 -16.51
N ARG A 285 -1.37 -17.30 -16.14
CA ARG A 285 -1.78 -16.41 -15.04
C ARG A 285 -3.12 -15.76 -15.34
N ILE A 286 -3.28 -15.23 -16.56
CA ILE A 286 -4.53 -14.62 -17.03
C ILE A 286 -5.69 -15.62 -16.99
N ASP A 287 -5.50 -16.83 -17.50
CA ASP A 287 -6.52 -17.89 -17.51
C ASP A 287 -6.94 -18.27 -16.09
N ARG A 288 -5.99 -18.39 -15.17
CA ARG A 288 -6.25 -18.70 -13.76
C ARG A 288 -6.98 -17.56 -13.04
N ALA A 289 -6.57 -16.31 -13.29
CA ALA A 289 -7.26 -15.14 -12.78
C ALA A 289 -8.70 -15.08 -13.31
N ALA A 290 -8.91 -15.32 -14.62
CA ALA A 290 -10.22 -15.36 -15.24
C ALA A 290 -11.12 -16.46 -14.66
N ALA A 291 -10.56 -17.63 -14.35
CA ALA A 291 -11.27 -18.70 -13.66
C ALA A 291 -11.72 -18.28 -12.25
N ALA A 292 -10.85 -17.62 -11.47
CA ALA A 292 -11.19 -17.09 -10.16
C ALA A 292 -12.25 -15.96 -10.24
N VAL A 293 -12.18 -15.09 -11.26
CA VAL A 293 -13.19 -14.06 -11.52
C VAL A 293 -14.56 -14.70 -11.78
N THR A 294 -14.58 -15.78 -12.58
CA THR A 294 -15.80 -16.55 -12.85
C THR A 294 -16.37 -17.16 -11.57
N GLU A 295 -15.52 -17.70 -10.71
CA GLU A 295 -15.91 -18.26 -9.40
C GLU A 295 -16.56 -17.19 -8.50
N VAL A 296 -15.91 -16.03 -8.35
CA VAL A 296 -16.45 -14.88 -7.61
C VAL A 296 -17.80 -14.44 -8.16
N LYS A 297 -17.92 -14.30 -9.49
CA LYS A 297 -19.17 -13.87 -10.14
C LYS A 297 -20.30 -14.86 -9.89
N SER A 298 -19.99 -16.16 -9.93
CA SER A 298 -20.95 -17.21 -9.59
C SER A 298 -21.44 -17.09 -8.14
N GLN A 299 -20.54 -16.88 -7.17
CA GLN A 299 -20.94 -16.67 -5.77
C GLN A 299 -21.75 -15.38 -5.57
N ARG A 300 -21.36 -14.27 -6.21
CA ARG A 300 -22.12 -13.01 -6.21
C ARG A 300 -23.55 -13.22 -6.74
N ALA A 301 -23.70 -13.91 -7.87
CA ALA A 301 -25.01 -14.21 -8.46
C ALA A 301 -25.88 -15.10 -7.55
N ALA A 302 -25.25 -15.99 -6.78
CA ALA A 302 -25.92 -16.82 -5.79
C ALA A 302 -26.25 -16.10 -4.47
N SER A 303 -25.89 -14.81 -4.33
CA SER A 303 -25.96 -14.05 -3.06
C SER A 303 -25.25 -14.76 -1.90
N ALA A 304 -24.21 -15.56 -2.21
CA ALA A 304 -23.41 -16.25 -1.23
C ALA A 304 -22.39 -15.29 -0.61
N GLU A 305 -21.93 -15.60 0.61
CA GLU A 305 -20.77 -14.92 1.18
C GLU A 305 -19.55 -15.14 0.28
N LEU A 306 -18.84 -14.07 -0.07
CA LEU A 306 -17.65 -14.15 -0.92
C LEU A 306 -16.48 -14.74 -0.13
N LEU A 307 -16.39 -16.05 -0.15
CA LEU A 307 -15.32 -16.80 0.46
C LEU A 307 -14.67 -17.71 -0.58
N PRO A 308 -13.34 -17.67 -0.71
CA PRO A 308 -12.64 -18.50 -1.66
C PRO A 308 -12.78 -19.99 -1.32
N THR A 309 -13.18 -20.80 -2.30
CA THR A 309 -13.10 -22.26 -2.13
C THR A 309 -11.64 -22.70 -2.22
N ASN A 310 -11.17 -23.49 -1.25
CA ASN A 310 -9.82 -24.06 -1.21
C ASN A 310 -8.67 -23.04 -1.31
N MET A 311 -8.62 -22.04 -0.41
CA MET A 311 -7.42 -21.20 -0.31
C MET A 311 -6.21 -22.00 0.18
N PRO A 312 -5.01 -21.72 -0.36
CA PRO A 312 -3.77 -22.09 0.33
C PRO A 312 -3.80 -21.50 1.74
N ARG A 313 -3.46 -22.33 2.74
CA ARG A 313 -3.28 -21.90 4.13
C ARG A 313 -1.84 -21.55 4.39
#